data_AF-A0A4S2BFF7-F1
#
_entry.id   AF-A0A4S2BFF7-F1
#
_cell.length_a   1.000
_cell.length_b   1.000
_cell.length_c   1.000
_cell.angle_alpha   90.00
_cell.angle_beta   90.00
_cell.angle_gamma   90.00
#
_symmetry.space_group_name_H-M   'P 1'
#
loop_
_entity.id
_entity.type
_entity.pdbx_description
1 polymer ?
#
loop_
_entity_poly.entity_id
_entity_poly.type
_entity_poly.pdbx_seq_one_letter_code
_entity_poly.pdbx_strand_id
1 'polypeptide(L)' 'MKSRKSLRDLRIELYSGYLVCFLFLCGVIFRNVISWEWLRVGIVCGFVLILCELLSLQYKFLKLKKLHPKKDEV' A
#
# COMPACT_ATOMS: atom_id res chain seq x y z
N MET A 1 -4.57 18.37 -18.95
CA MET A 1 -3.36 18.44 -18.09
C MET A 1 -3.63 18.00 -16.63
N LYS A 2 -4.83 18.22 -16.07
CA LYS A 2 -5.23 17.87 -14.69
C LYS A 2 -5.18 16.35 -14.34
N SER A 3 -5.59 15.49 -15.27
CA SER A 3 -5.64 14.01 -15.07
C SER A 3 -4.24 13.36 -14.90
N ARG A 4 -3.21 13.83 -15.61
CA ARG A 4 -1.82 13.33 -15.45
C ARG A 4 -1.17 13.69 -14.11
N LYS A 5 -1.68 14.72 -13.42
CA LYS A 5 -1.25 15.09 -12.07
C LYS A 5 -1.86 14.10 -11.06
N SER A 6 -3.16 13.84 -11.20
CA SER A 6 -3.90 12.87 -10.37
C SER A 6 -3.34 11.45 -10.43
N LEU A 7 -2.93 10.94 -11.60
CA LEU A 7 -2.30 9.61 -11.70
C LEU A 7 -0.91 9.55 -11.03
N ARG A 8 -0.15 10.65 -11.07
CA ARG A 8 1.16 10.73 -10.41
C ARG A 8 1.02 10.78 -8.89
N ASP A 9 0.10 11.58 -8.36
CA ASP A 9 -0.24 11.59 -6.94
C ASP A 9 -0.68 10.21 -6.46
N LEU A 10 -1.59 9.56 -7.21
CA LEU A 10 -2.07 8.22 -6.86
C LEU A 10 -0.95 7.16 -6.89
N ARG A 11 0.02 7.31 -7.81
CA ARG A 11 1.20 6.45 -7.85
C ARG A 11 2.10 6.68 -6.63
N ILE A 12 2.35 7.93 -6.24
CA ILE A 12 3.14 8.27 -5.05
C ILE A 12 2.47 7.71 -3.79
N GLU A 13 1.14 7.83 -3.68
CA GLU A 13 0.38 7.27 -2.58
C GLU A 13 0.47 5.74 -2.53
N LEU A 14 0.40 5.06 -3.68
CA LEU A 14 0.63 3.62 -3.77
C LEU A 14 2.04 3.22 -3.32
N TYR A 15 3.07 3.95 -3.76
CA TYR A 15 4.46 3.69 -3.38
C TYR A 15 4.70 3.92 -1.89
N SER A 16 4.11 4.96 -1.32
CA SER A 16 4.12 5.22 0.12
C SER A 16 3.45 4.07 0.88
N GLY A 17 2.28 3.63 0.42
CA GLY A 17 1.58 2.47 0.99
C GLY A 17 2.40 1.18 0.93
N TYR A 18 3.12 0.91 -0.17
CA TYR A 18 4.03 -0.24 -0.25
C TYR A 18 5.16 -0.16 0.78
N LEU A 19 5.74 1.03 0.97
CA LEU A 19 6.81 1.23 1.94
C LEU A 19 6.31 0.99 3.38
N VAL A 20 5.14 1.51 3.73
CA VAL A 20 4.52 1.25 5.04
C VAL A 20 4.19 -0.24 5.20
N CYS A 21 3.65 -0.89 4.18
CA CYS A 21 3.35 -2.32 4.20
C CYS A 21 4.63 -3.16 4.40
N PHE A 22 5.75 -2.76 3.78
CA PHE A 22 7.05 -3.39 3.98
C PHE A 22 7.59 -3.23 5.41
N LEU A 23 7.42 -2.05 6.04
CA LEU A 23 7.80 -1.83 7.44
C LEU A 23 7.02 -2.75 8.40
N PHE A 24 5.71 -2.89 8.17
CA PHE A 24 4.89 -3.82 8.95
C PHE A 24 5.26 -5.28 8.68
N LEU A 25 5.57 -5.65 7.44
CA LEU A 25 6.07 -7.00 7.10
C LEU A 25 7.35 -7.31 7.88
N CYS A 26 8.31 -6.38 7.92
CA CYS A 26 9.50 -6.50 8.76
C CYS A 26 9.12 -6.70 10.24
N GLY A 27 8.20 -5.88 10.77
CA GLY A 27 7.69 -6.05 12.14
C GLY A 27 7.09 -7.43 12.41
N VAL A 28 6.36 -8.00 11.44
CA VAL A 28 5.81 -9.37 11.53
C VAL A 28 6.92 -10.42 11.50
N ILE A 29 7.94 -10.27 10.66
CA ILE A 29 9.08 -11.20 10.57
C ILE A 29 9.89 -11.19 11.87
N PHE A 30 10.16 -10.01 12.44
CA PHE A 30 10.88 -9.85 13.70
C PHE A 30 10.00 -10.04 14.94
N ARG A 31 8.73 -10.46 14.79
CA ARG A 31 7.78 -10.59 15.92
C ARG A 31 8.29 -11.51 17.04
N ASN A 32 9.09 -12.52 16.70
CA ASN A 32 9.61 -13.47 17.68
C ASN A 32 10.68 -12.86 18.60
N VAL A 33 11.30 -11.75 18.19
CA VAL A 33 12.27 -10.99 19.01
C VAL A 33 11.54 -10.09 20.02
N ILE A 34 10.29 -9.74 19.74
CA ILE A 34 9.46 -8.85 20.57
C ILE A 34 8.85 -9.67 21.71
N SER A 35 9.31 -9.49 22.95
CA SER A 35 8.77 -10.21 24.12
C SER A 35 7.30 -9.87 24.44
N TRP A 36 6.82 -8.72 23.94
CA TRP A 36 5.49 -8.20 24.25
C TRP A 36 4.42 -8.76 23.31
N GLU A 37 3.59 -9.67 23.82
CA GLU A 37 2.56 -10.37 23.03
C GLU A 37 1.52 -9.41 22.42
N TRP A 38 1.06 -8.43 23.19
CA TRP A 38 0.13 -7.39 22.71
C TRP A 38 0.68 -6.58 21.54
N LEU A 39 1.99 -6.30 21.56
CA LEU A 39 2.65 -5.58 20.46
C LEU A 39 2.70 -6.45 19.19
N ARG A 40 2.94 -7.77 19.33
CA ARG A 40 2.91 -8.70 18.18
C ARG A 40 1.53 -8.75 17.54
N VAL A 41 0.48 -8.86 18.36
CA VAL A 41 -0.91 -8.88 17.86
C VAL A 41 -1.25 -7.56 17.17
N GLY A 42 -0.86 -6.42 17.77
CA GLY A 42 -1.04 -5.10 17.16
C GLY A 42 -0.33 -4.95 15.81
N ILE A 43 0.91 -5.43 15.68
CA ILE A 43 1.66 -5.41 14.43
C ILE A 43 0.99 -6.29 13.37
N VAL A 44 0.52 -7.50 13.73
CA VAL A 44 -0.15 -8.41 12.78
C VAL A 44 -1.50 -7.83 12.33
N CYS A 45 -2.33 -7.34 13.25
CA CYS A 45 -3.59 -6.68 12.91
C CYS A 45 -3.37 -5.43 12.05
N GLY A 46 -2.40 -4.58 12.41
CA GLY A 46 -2.05 -3.39 11.64
C GLY A 46 -1.56 -3.73 10.24
N PHE A 47 -0.74 -4.77 10.10
CA PHE A 47 -0.29 -5.26 8.80
C PHE A 47 -1.47 -5.67 7.91
N VAL A 48 -2.42 -6.46 8.44
CA VAL A 48 -3.60 -6.91 7.69
C VAL A 48 -4.46 -5.72 7.23
N LEU A 49 -4.71 -4.74 8.12
CA LEU A 49 -5.49 -3.55 7.77
C LEU A 49 -4.84 -2.74 6.65
N ILE A 50 -3.53 -2.50 6.73
CA ILE A 50 -2.77 -1.78 5.70
C ILE A 50 -2.78 -2.54 4.39
N LEU A 51 -2.69 -3.88 4.43
CA LEU A 51 -2.74 -4.71 3.24
C LEU A 51 -4.11 -4.60 2.54
N CYS A 52 -5.21 -4.57 3.30
CA CYS A 52 -6.54 -4.33 2.77
C CYS A 52 -6.69 -2.93 2.15
N GLU A 53 -6.20 -1.88 2.82
CA GLU A 53 -6.21 -0.53 2.25
C GLU A 53 -5.40 -0.45 0.95
N LEU A 54 -4.22 -1.06 0.93
CA LEU A 54 -3.33 -1.09 -0.22
C LEU A 54 -3.98 -1.82 -1.41
N LEU A 55 -4.62 -2.97 -1.17
CA LEU A 55 -5.36 -3.70 -2.20
C LEU A 55 -6.52 -2.86 -2.75
N SER A 56 -7.24 -2.13 -1.89
CA SER A 56 -8.31 -1.22 -2.31
C SER A 56 -7.77 -0.06 -3.17
N LEU A 57 -6.64 0.52 -2.77
CA LEU A 57 -5.95 1.58 -3.51
C LEU A 57 -5.44 1.09 -4.87
N GLN A 58 -4.82 -0.09 -4.88
CA GLN A 58 -4.30 -0.75 -6.08
C GLN A 58 -5.45 -1.11 -7.04
N TYR A 59 -6.59 -1.56 -6.52
CA TYR A 59 -7.79 -1.81 -7.31
C TYR A 59 -8.34 -0.52 -7.92
N LYS A 60 -8.42 0.58 -7.15
CA LYS A 60 -8.79 1.90 -7.67
C LYS A 60 -7.83 2.36 -8.77
N PHE A 61 -6.52 2.21 -8.57
CA PHE A 61 -5.50 2.54 -9.57
C PHE A 61 -5.66 1.72 -10.85
N LEU A 62 -5.84 0.40 -10.73
CA LEU A 62 -6.10 -0.49 -11.87
C LEU A 62 -7.38 -0.11 -12.62
N LYS A 63 -8.47 0.18 -11.90
CA LYS A 63 -9.74 0.62 -12.49
C LYS A 63 -9.58 1.94 -13.24
N LEU A 64 -8.87 2.91 -12.66
CA LEU A 64 -8.55 4.19 -13.30
C LEU A 64 -7.66 4.02 -14.54
N LYS A 65 -6.63 3.16 -14.47
CA LYS A 65 -5.76 2.82 -15.61
C LYS A 65 -6.56 2.16 -16.74
N LYS A 66 -7.50 1.26 -16.41
CA LYS A 66 -8.36 0.59 -17.39
C LYS A 66 -9.36 1.55 -18.07
N LEU A 67 -9.85 2.55 -17.33
CA LEU A 67 -10.75 3.58 -17.88
C LEU A 67 -10.03 4.58 -18.80
N HIS A 68 -8.74 4.84 -18.57
CA HIS A 68 -7.90 5.73 -19.37
C HIS A 68 -6.68 5.00 -19.93
N PRO A 69 -6.85 4.08 -20.91
CA PRO A 69 -5.73 3.34 -21.51
C PRO A 69 -4.83 4.21 -22.40
N LYS A 70 -5.21 5.46 -22.70
CA LYS A 70 -4.51 6.33 -23.64
C LYS A 70 -3.51 7.25 -22.92
N LYS A 71 -2.22 6.98 -23.16
CA LYS A 71 -1.03 7.86 -22.97
C LYS A 71 -0.14 7.63 -21.74
N ASP A 72 0.27 6.40 -21.47
CA ASP A 72 1.54 6.13 -20.75
C ASP A 72 2.37 5.07 -21.51
N GLU A 73 2.36 5.12 -22.85
CA GLU A 73 3.44 4.61 -23.69
C GLU A 73 4.30 5.82 -24.08
N VAL A 74 5.25 6.18 -23.22
CA VAL A 74 6.56 6.80 -23.55
C VAL A 74 7.54 6.37 -22.47
#